data_AF-A0AAU3K6Y7-F1
#
_entry.id   AF-A0AAU3K6Y7-F1
#
_cell.length_a   1.000
_cell.length_b   1.000
_cell.length_c   1.000
_cell.angle_alpha   90.00
_cell.angle_beta   90.00
_cell.angle_gamma   90.00
#
_symmetry.space_group_name_H-M   'P 1'
#
loop_
_entity.id
_entity.type
_entity.pdbx_description
1 polymer ?
#
loop_
_entity_poly.entity_id
_entity_poly.type
_entity_poly.pdbx_seq_one_letter_code
_entity_poly.pdbx_strand_id
1 'polypeptide(L)'
;MDFDLQLGGLSHAFAVLDPSTTVGPDPVHIPLTGHNVYLDLAATGEHDLVLLGLRAEVTGRAPMKPSGVSLVPQPGPVLSLAEDLSQARRRALENYQPMQIPDAEVFLDETPPLVRPALDGQGIPVVPDFGLPLRIPAGTAWRLVLAPHTEDRGRVEWRLFADVACGGFRGAVDWELKVTAETTMRTFRPGGTAPEFTPVYVIAPHWRVAWPPKGSR
;
A
#
# COMPACT_ATOMS: atom_id res chain seq x y z
N MET A 1 19.05 -6.86 19.73
CA MET A 1 17.58 -6.95 19.64
C MET A 1 17.34 -8.14 18.74
N ASP A 2 16.57 -9.13 19.18
CA ASP A 2 16.49 -10.45 18.52
C ASP A 2 15.54 -10.48 17.32
N PHE A 3 15.08 -9.30 16.92
CA PHE A 3 14.15 -9.13 15.81
C PHE A 3 14.34 -7.75 15.17
N ASP A 4 13.92 -7.64 13.90
CA ASP A 4 13.81 -6.39 13.15
C ASP A 4 12.39 -6.25 12.58
N LEU A 5 11.86 -5.02 12.63
CA LEU A 5 10.61 -4.66 11.96
C LEU A 5 10.87 -3.47 11.02
N GLN A 6 10.43 -3.60 9.78
CA GLN A 6 10.51 -2.53 8.80
C GLN A 6 9.16 -2.34 8.12
N LEU A 7 8.74 -1.09 7.97
CA LEU A 7 7.56 -0.73 7.19
C LEU A 7 7.97 -0.04 5.90
N GLY A 8 7.43 -0.50 4.78
CA GLY A 8 7.58 0.11 3.46
C GLY A 8 6.23 0.28 2.77
N GLY A 9 6.17 1.15 1.76
CA GLY A 9 4.98 1.27 0.91
C GLY A 9 5.39 1.26 -0.56
N LEU A 10 4.72 0.46 -1.39
CA LEU A 10 4.86 0.55 -2.84
C LEU A 10 3.55 0.98 -3.45
N SER A 11 3.67 1.99 -4.31
CA SER A 11 2.53 2.61 -4.96
C SER A 11 2.85 2.92 -6.41
N HIS A 12 1.87 2.71 -7.28
CA HIS A 12 1.98 3.04 -8.71
C HIS A 12 1.54 4.46 -9.02
N ALA A 13 0.83 5.11 -8.10
CA ALA A 13 0.29 6.43 -8.31
C ALA A 13 0.30 7.25 -7.03
N PHE A 14 0.91 8.41 -7.09
CA PHE A 14 1.03 9.33 -5.96
C PHE A 14 0.43 10.68 -6.31
N ALA A 15 -0.29 11.27 -5.36
CA ALA A 15 -0.48 12.72 -5.35
C ALA A 15 0.81 13.39 -4.87
N VAL A 16 1.25 14.42 -5.58
CA VAL A 16 2.43 15.21 -5.21
C VAL A 16 1.98 16.56 -4.69
N LEU A 17 2.41 16.90 -3.47
CA LEU A 17 2.31 18.24 -2.90
C LEU A 17 3.68 18.91 -3.00
N ASP A 18 3.72 20.10 -3.62
CA ASP A 18 4.97 20.86 -3.73
C ASP A 18 5.46 21.36 -2.37
N PRO A 19 6.78 21.63 -2.24
CA PRO A 19 7.33 22.34 -1.09
C PRO A 19 6.55 23.62 -0.76
N SER A 20 6.25 23.81 0.51
CA SER A 20 5.55 25.00 1.01
C SER A 20 5.71 25.16 2.51
N THR A 21 5.24 26.27 3.08
CA THR A 21 5.20 26.46 4.54
C THR A 21 4.39 25.39 5.27
N THR A 22 3.45 24.74 4.58
CA THR A 22 2.59 23.69 5.16
C THR A 22 3.14 22.29 4.92
N VAL A 23 3.85 22.06 3.81
CA VAL A 23 4.34 20.74 3.37
C VAL A 23 5.78 20.48 3.82
N GLY A 24 6.58 21.54 3.96
CA GLY A 24 8.02 21.48 4.20
C GLY A 24 8.85 21.84 2.97
N PRO A 25 10.19 21.77 3.07
CA PRO A 25 11.11 22.14 1.99
C PRO A 25 11.16 21.12 0.85
N ASP A 26 10.70 19.89 1.07
CA ASP A 26 10.71 18.81 0.10
C ASP A 26 9.28 18.45 -0.36
N PRO A 27 9.09 18.00 -1.61
CA PRO A 27 7.79 17.55 -2.08
C PRO A 27 7.35 16.33 -1.29
N VAL A 28 6.05 16.28 -0.96
CA VAL A 28 5.46 15.14 -0.26
C VAL A 28 4.65 14.30 -1.24
N HIS A 29 5.03 13.04 -1.35
CA HIS A 29 4.34 12.04 -2.15
C HIS A 29 3.34 11.29 -1.26
N ILE A 30 2.06 11.38 -1.60
CA ILE A 30 0.97 10.70 -0.88
C ILE A 30 0.48 9.57 -1.78
N PRO A 31 0.58 8.30 -1.34
CA PRO A 31 -0.02 7.19 -2.07
C PRO A 31 -1.51 7.43 -2.30
N LEU A 32 -1.98 7.22 -3.53
CA LEU A 32 -3.41 7.11 -3.80
C LEU A 32 -3.94 5.78 -3.22
N THR A 33 -5.24 5.48 -3.10
CA THR A 33 -5.61 4.12 -2.64
C THR A 33 -5.20 3.02 -3.62
N GLY A 34 -5.19 1.79 -3.11
CA GLY A 34 -4.95 0.59 -3.88
C GLY A 34 -3.48 0.28 -3.96
N HIS A 35 -2.73 0.43 -2.86
CA HIS A 35 -1.29 0.18 -2.76
C HIS A 35 -0.99 -0.76 -1.61
N ASN A 36 0.13 -1.47 -1.71
CA ASN A 36 0.58 -2.36 -0.65
C ASN A 36 1.46 -1.60 0.33
N VAL A 37 1.11 -1.69 1.61
CA VAL A 37 2.03 -1.42 2.72
C VAL A 37 2.66 -2.75 3.11
N TYR A 38 3.98 -2.82 3.15
CA TYR A 38 4.73 -4.02 3.52
C TYR A 38 5.26 -3.86 4.92
N LEU A 39 4.89 -4.78 5.80
CA LEU A 39 5.48 -4.94 7.11
C LEU A 39 6.41 -6.15 7.05
N ASP A 40 7.71 -5.89 6.99
CA ASP A 40 8.76 -6.89 7.07
C ASP A 40 9.05 -7.20 8.53
N LEU A 41 8.93 -8.47 8.89
CA LEU A 41 9.12 -9.02 10.23
C LEU A 41 10.25 -10.03 10.17
N ALA A 42 11.33 -9.82 10.91
CA ALA A 42 12.45 -10.75 10.95
C ALA A 42 12.77 -11.15 12.40
N ALA A 43 12.85 -12.44 12.68
CA ALA A 43 13.36 -12.98 13.94
C ALA A 43 14.86 -13.27 13.76
N THR A 44 15.70 -12.26 13.99
CA THR A 44 17.14 -12.33 13.70
C THR A 44 17.98 -13.03 14.77
N GLY A 45 17.39 -13.27 15.96
CA GLY A 45 18.01 -13.98 17.07
C GLY A 45 17.58 -15.45 17.21
N GLU A 46 17.73 -15.99 18.42
CA GLU A 46 17.41 -17.38 18.76
C GLU A 46 15.94 -17.61 19.15
N HIS A 47 15.17 -16.53 19.27
CA HIS A 47 13.78 -16.57 19.69
C HIS A 47 12.85 -16.29 18.52
N ASP A 48 11.70 -16.97 18.51
CA ASP A 48 10.65 -16.66 17.55
C ASP A 48 10.08 -15.26 17.81
N LEU A 49 9.75 -14.57 16.73
CA LEU A 49 8.97 -13.34 16.76
C LEU A 49 7.50 -13.70 16.59
N VAL A 50 6.63 -13.13 17.41
CA VAL A 50 5.19 -13.31 17.32
C VAL A 50 4.53 -11.97 17.12
N LEU A 51 3.86 -11.77 15.98
CA LEU A 51 2.94 -10.67 15.76
C LEU A 51 1.60 -11.04 16.39
N LEU A 52 1.28 -10.40 17.52
CA LEU A 52 0.09 -10.67 18.33
C LEU A 52 -1.16 -10.00 17.76
N GLY A 53 -0.99 -8.80 17.19
CA GLY A 53 -2.09 -7.93 16.81
C GLY A 53 -1.63 -6.83 15.87
N LEU A 54 -2.57 -6.39 15.03
CA LEU A 54 -2.44 -5.17 14.25
C LEU A 54 -3.63 -4.26 14.58
N ARG A 55 -3.37 -2.97 14.70
CA ARG A 55 -4.40 -1.95 14.87
C ARG A 55 -4.04 -0.71 14.08
N ALA A 56 -5.05 0.05 13.70
CA ALA A 56 -4.88 1.32 13.03
C ALA A 56 -5.61 2.43 13.79
N GLU A 57 -5.11 3.64 13.66
CA GLU A 57 -5.70 4.86 14.22
C GLU A 57 -5.68 5.95 13.16
N VAL A 58 -6.79 6.64 12.93
CA VAL A 58 -6.79 7.85 12.09
C VAL A 58 -6.40 9.02 12.97
N THR A 59 -5.29 9.66 12.63
CA THR A 59 -4.72 10.80 13.37
C THR A 59 -5.13 12.14 12.79
N GLY A 60 -5.56 12.18 11.52
CA GLY A 60 -6.00 13.42 10.89
C GLY A 60 -6.67 13.22 9.54
N ARG A 61 -7.54 14.16 9.18
CA ARG A 61 -8.15 14.26 7.85
C ARG A 61 -8.01 15.69 7.36
N ALA A 62 -7.54 15.86 6.14
CA ALA A 62 -7.30 17.19 5.57
C ALA A 62 -7.72 17.24 4.10
N PRO A 63 -8.28 18.36 3.61
CA PRO A 63 -8.48 18.56 2.19
C PRO A 63 -7.16 18.41 1.42
N MET A 64 -7.18 17.71 0.29
CA MET A 64 -6.02 17.57 -0.58
C MET A 64 -6.16 18.46 -1.82
N LYS A 65 -5.10 19.21 -2.14
CA LYS A 65 -4.97 19.98 -3.38
C LYS A 65 -3.65 19.59 -4.05
N PRO A 66 -3.61 18.49 -4.81
CA PRO A 66 -2.37 18.04 -5.44
C PRO A 66 -1.90 19.07 -6.48
N SER A 67 -0.60 19.34 -6.49
CA SER A 67 0.05 20.11 -7.55
C SER A 67 0.32 19.25 -8.79
N GLY A 68 0.41 17.93 -8.59
CA GLY A 68 0.67 16.97 -9.64
C GLY A 68 0.34 15.53 -9.25
N VAL A 69 0.46 14.64 -10.23
CA VAL A 69 0.36 13.19 -10.05
C VAL A 69 1.62 12.56 -10.61
N SER A 70 2.25 11.69 -9.84
CA SER A 70 3.36 10.86 -10.29
C SER A 70 2.87 9.44 -10.53
N LEU A 71 3.15 8.90 -11.72
CA LEU A 71 2.78 7.52 -12.10
C LEU A 71 4.04 6.69 -12.32
N VAL A 72 4.03 5.46 -11.80
CA VAL A 72 5.02 4.43 -12.14
C VAL A 72 4.42 3.61 -13.29
N PRO A 73 4.89 3.77 -14.53
CA PRO A 73 4.25 3.13 -15.68
C PRO A 73 4.50 1.61 -15.67
N GLN A 74 3.47 0.84 -16.03
CA GLN A 74 3.61 -0.59 -16.30
C GLN A 74 4.52 -0.80 -17.54
N PRO A 75 5.40 -1.82 -17.53
CA PRO A 75 6.12 -2.25 -18.72
C PRO A 75 5.17 -2.52 -19.91
N GLY A 76 5.26 -1.74 -20.99
CA GLY A 76 4.46 -1.93 -22.22
C GLY A 76 5.31 -2.27 -23.48
N PRO A 77 4.67 -2.70 -24.59
CA PRO A 77 5.36 -2.97 -25.86
C PRO A 77 5.96 -1.69 -26.47
N VAL A 78 7.03 -1.87 -27.24
CA VAL A 78 7.95 -0.80 -27.68
C VAL A 78 7.35 0.06 -28.78
N LEU A 79 7.10 1.34 -28.51
CA LEU A 79 7.09 2.40 -29.52
C LEU A 79 7.96 3.55 -28.99
N SER A 80 9.08 3.82 -29.65
CA SER A 80 10.12 4.76 -29.18
C SER A 80 10.21 5.99 -30.07
N LEU A 81 10.22 7.17 -29.44
CA LEU A 81 10.67 8.44 -30.00
C LEU A 81 11.40 9.25 -28.91
N ALA A 82 12.60 8.81 -28.46
CA ALA A 82 13.70 9.59 -27.85
C ALA A 82 14.59 8.76 -26.90
N GLU A 83 15.86 9.17 -26.72
CA GLU A 83 16.82 8.59 -25.76
C GLU A 83 16.43 8.82 -24.29
N ASP A 84 15.82 9.96 -23.95
CA ASP A 84 15.36 10.25 -22.57
C ASP A 84 14.27 9.28 -22.09
N LEU A 85 13.38 8.89 -23.00
CA LEU A 85 12.35 7.89 -22.73
C LEU A 85 12.95 6.51 -22.48
N SER A 86 14.11 6.18 -23.06
CA SER A 86 14.76 4.89 -22.86
C SER A 86 15.35 4.75 -21.44
N GLN A 87 15.94 5.82 -20.90
CA GLN A 87 16.47 5.84 -19.53
C GLN A 87 15.36 5.95 -18.49
N ALA A 88 14.35 6.80 -18.72
CA ALA A 88 13.17 6.87 -17.88
C ALA A 88 12.43 5.53 -17.84
N ARG A 89 12.31 4.85 -18.98
CA ARG A 89 11.73 3.50 -19.05
C ARG A 89 12.59 2.48 -18.32
N ARG A 90 13.91 2.48 -18.49
CA ARG A 90 14.78 1.53 -17.78
C ARG A 90 14.61 1.66 -16.27
N ARG A 91 14.62 2.88 -15.76
CA ARG A 91 14.34 3.18 -14.34
C ARG A 91 12.93 2.74 -13.94
N ALA A 92 11.92 2.94 -14.78
CA ALA A 92 10.57 2.47 -14.51
C ALA A 92 10.47 0.94 -14.49
N LEU A 93 11.15 0.24 -15.42
CA LEU A 93 11.19 -1.23 -15.47
C LEU A 93 11.91 -1.82 -14.26
N GLU A 94 13.03 -1.21 -13.85
CA GLU A 94 13.82 -1.63 -12.68
C GLU A 94 13.04 -1.44 -11.37
N ASN A 95 12.17 -0.43 -11.29
CA ASN A 95 11.44 -0.10 -10.07
C ASN A 95 9.97 -0.55 -10.08
N TYR A 96 9.45 -1.08 -11.19
CA TYR A 96 8.07 -1.57 -11.25
C TYR A 96 7.96 -2.92 -10.54
N GLN A 97 7.15 -2.96 -9.48
CA GLN A 97 6.71 -4.19 -8.84
C GLN A 97 5.19 -4.30 -8.97
N PRO A 98 4.66 -5.40 -9.52
CA PRO A 98 3.21 -5.66 -9.48
C PRO A 98 2.73 -5.63 -8.03
N MET A 99 1.51 -5.11 -7.83
CA MET A 99 0.91 -5.14 -6.51
C MET A 99 0.59 -6.57 -6.12
N GLN A 100 0.90 -6.88 -4.87
CA GLN A 100 0.69 -8.17 -4.26
C GLN A 100 -0.72 -8.24 -3.69
N ILE A 101 -1.25 -9.46 -3.64
CA ILE A 101 -2.49 -9.74 -2.94
C ILE A 101 -2.25 -9.42 -1.46
N PRO A 102 -3.07 -8.56 -0.83
CA PRO A 102 -2.88 -8.24 0.58
C PRO A 102 -3.21 -9.46 1.45
N ASP A 103 -2.47 -9.62 2.54
CA ASP A 103 -2.80 -10.54 3.63
C ASP A 103 -3.94 -9.95 4.48
N ALA A 104 -3.93 -8.62 4.69
CA ALA A 104 -4.94 -7.91 5.46
C ALA A 104 -5.35 -6.57 4.85
N GLU A 105 -6.62 -6.22 5.03
CA GLU A 105 -7.22 -4.93 4.71
C GLU A 105 -7.27 -4.05 5.97
N VAL A 106 -7.04 -2.76 5.81
CA VAL A 106 -7.11 -1.74 6.86
C VAL A 106 -8.17 -0.70 6.49
N PHE A 107 -9.36 -0.79 7.08
CA PHE A 107 -10.47 0.13 6.83
C PHE A 107 -10.39 1.32 7.77
N LEU A 108 -10.03 2.49 7.23
CA LEU A 108 -9.74 3.69 8.02
C LEU A 108 -10.99 4.52 8.37
N ASP A 109 -12.14 4.25 7.74
CA ASP A 109 -13.38 4.97 8.05
C ASP A 109 -14.26 4.28 9.11
N GLU A 110 -13.93 3.03 9.44
CA GLU A 110 -14.53 2.33 10.56
C GLU A 110 -14.11 3.00 11.89
N THR A 111 -14.96 2.92 12.90
CA THR A 111 -14.70 3.51 14.23
C THR A 111 -14.79 2.44 15.32
N PRO A 112 -13.66 1.93 15.84
CA PRO A 112 -12.28 2.23 15.44
C PRO A 112 -11.93 1.65 14.06
N PRO A 113 -10.82 2.10 13.43
CA PRO A 113 -10.34 1.50 12.18
C PRO A 113 -10.20 -0.02 12.29
N LEU A 114 -10.69 -0.73 11.28
CA LEU A 114 -10.75 -2.18 11.27
C LEU A 114 -9.57 -2.75 10.49
N VAL A 115 -8.78 -3.62 11.12
CA VAL A 115 -7.80 -4.47 10.44
C VAL A 115 -8.35 -5.90 10.39
N ARG A 116 -8.43 -6.48 9.20
CA ARG A 116 -8.93 -7.86 9.02
C ARG A 116 -8.20 -8.59 7.89
N PRO A 117 -8.22 -9.93 7.86
CA PRO A 117 -7.76 -10.67 6.69
C PRO A 117 -8.43 -10.16 5.41
N ALA A 118 -7.66 -10.05 4.34
CA ALA A 118 -8.20 -9.64 3.06
C ALA A 118 -9.11 -10.73 2.51
N LEU A 119 -10.28 -10.34 1.98
CA LEU A 119 -11.31 -11.25 1.51
C LEU A 119 -11.50 -11.11 0.00
N ASP A 120 -11.81 -12.21 -0.67
CA ASP A 120 -12.24 -12.18 -2.07
C ASP A 120 -13.71 -11.73 -2.20
N GLY A 121 -14.21 -11.67 -3.43
CA GLY A 121 -15.60 -11.27 -3.71
C GLY A 121 -16.67 -12.22 -3.16
N GLN A 122 -16.30 -13.38 -2.61
CA GLN A 122 -17.17 -14.34 -1.93
C GLN A 122 -17.06 -14.25 -0.41
N GLY A 123 -16.19 -13.38 0.12
CA GLY A 123 -15.92 -13.25 1.55
C GLY A 123 -14.93 -14.29 2.09
N ILE A 124 -14.20 -14.99 1.22
CA ILE A 124 -13.21 -15.99 1.61
C ILE A 124 -11.83 -15.32 1.73
N PRO A 125 -11.03 -15.61 2.78
CA PRO A 125 -9.68 -15.08 2.88
C PRO A 125 -8.84 -15.38 1.62
N VAL A 126 -8.25 -14.35 1.04
CA VAL A 126 -7.39 -14.48 -0.15
C VAL A 126 -6.07 -15.19 0.16
N VAL A 127 -5.62 -15.10 1.42
CA VAL A 127 -4.50 -15.88 1.98
C VAL A 127 -5.08 -16.79 3.07
N PRO A 128 -5.36 -18.07 2.77
CA PRO A 128 -6.11 -18.96 3.66
C PRO A 128 -5.44 -19.19 5.02
N ASP A 129 -4.11 -19.19 5.05
CA ASP A 129 -3.30 -19.48 6.23
C ASP A 129 -2.92 -18.22 7.02
N PHE A 130 -3.33 -17.03 6.56
CA PHE A 130 -3.08 -15.80 7.31
C PHE A 130 -4.03 -15.70 8.51
N GLY A 131 -3.45 -15.60 9.69
CA GLY A 131 -4.16 -15.37 10.94
C GLY A 131 -3.26 -14.78 12.01
N LEU A 132 -3.86 -14.07 12.96
CA LEU A 132 -3.18 -13.58 14.15
C LEU A 132 -3.57 -14.46 15.36
N PRO A 133 -2.61 -14.78 16.25
CA PRO A 133 -1.21 -14.37 16.23
C PRO A 133 -0.40 -15.08 15.12
N LEU A 134 0.48 -14.33 14.45
CA LEU A 134 1.38 -14.84 13.42
C LEU A 134 2.76 -15.10 14.04
N ARG A 135 3.28 -16.32 13.89
CA ARG A 135 4.58 -16.74 14.42
C ARG A 135 5.62 -16.79 13.31
N ILE A 136 6.74 -16.09 13.51
CA ILE A 136 7.91 -16.06 12.65
C ILE A 136 9.03 -16.82 13.36
N PRO A 137 9.41 -18.02 12.89
CA PRO A 137 10.46 -18.82 13.51
C PRO A 137 11.80 -18.08 13.60
N ALA A 138 12.57 -18.36 14.65
CA ALA A 138 13.93 -17.87 14.83
C ALA A 138 14.79 -18.12 13.58
N GLY A 139 15.59 -17.12 13.19
CA GLY A 139 16.43 -17.13 12.00
C GLY A 139 15.67 -16.97 10.68
N THR A 140 14.37 -16.65 10.70
CA THR A 140 13.55 -16.47 9.49
C THR A 140 12.94 -15.07 9.41
N ALA A 141 12.40 -14.75 8.23
CA ALA A 141 11.70 -13.50 7.98
C ALA A 141 10.38 -13.77 7.27
N TRP A 142 9.41 -12.89 7.50
CA TRP A 142 8.09 -12.89 6.91
C TRP A 142 7.72 -11.49 6.45
N ARG A 143 7.10 -11.38 5.28
CA ARG A 143 6.55 -10.12 4.77
C ARG A 143 5.05 -10.18 4.83
N LEU A 144 4.46 -9.23 5.54
CA LEU A 144 3.02 -9.03 5.58
C LEU A 144 2.63 -7.88 4.64
N VAL A 145 1.64 -8.13 3.80
CA VAL A 145 1.11 -7.19 2.81
C VAL A 145 -0.23 -6.63 3.30
N LEU A 146 -0.29 -5.32 3.50
CA LEU A 146 -1.47 -4.61 3.98
C LEU A 146 -2.05 -3.73 2.88
N ALA A 147 -3.38 -3.61 2.85
CA ALA A 147 -4.11 -2.73 1.94
C ALA A 147 -4.95 -1.71 2.73
N PRO A 148 -4.54 -0.43 2.83
CA PRO A 148 -5.36 0.59 3.45
C PRO A 148 -6.50 1.06 2.54
N HIS A 149 -7.70 1.17 3.10
CA HIS A 149 -8.93 1.62 2.45
C HIS A 149 -9.49 2.84 3.17
N THR A 150 -9.93 3.82 2.39
CA THR A 150 -10.77 4.91 2.89
C THR A 150 -11.70 5.44 1.80
N GLU A 151 -12.86 5.98 2.16
CA GLU A 151 -13.83 6.68 1.30
C GLU A 151 -13.63 8.22 1.30
N ASP A 152 -12.81 8.74 2.21
CA ASP A 152 -12.50 10.17 2.31
C ASP A 152 -11.64 10.73 1.17
N ARG A 153 -12.25 11.59 0.37
CA ARG A 153 -11.64 12.22 -0.81
C ARG A 153 -10.47 13.16 -0.50
N GLY A 154 -10.20 13.44 0.76
CA GLY A 154 -9.04 14.17 1.24
C GLY A 154 -7.82 13.28 1.45
N ARG A 155 -6.88 13.83 2.21
CA ARG A 155 -5.73 13.12 2.78
C ARG A 155 -6.12 12.60 4.15
N VAL A 156 -5.93 11.31 4.36
CA VAL A 156 -6.06 10.65 5.66
C VAL A 156 -4.66 10.38 6.21
N GLU A 157 -4.38 10.95 7.36
CA GLU A 157 -3.21 10.66 8.18
C GLU A 157 -3.62 9.60 9.19
N TRP A 158 -2.83 8.54 9.27
CA TRP A 158 -3.14 7.40 10.11
C TRP A 158 -1.86 6.78 10.67
N ARG A 159 -2.02 5.95 11.69
CA ARG A 159 -0.93 5.26 12.36
C ARG A 159 -1.23 3.77 12.39
N LEU A 160 -0.28 2.97 11.91
CA LEU A 160 -0.32 1.52 12.05
C LEU A 160 0.44 1.13 13.31
N PHE A 161 -0.11 0.22 14.10
CA PHE A 161 0.59 -0.37 15.23
C PHE A 161 0.64 -1.89 15.10
N ALA A 162 1.79 -2.45 15.47
CA ALA A 162 2.02 -3.88 15.58
C ALA A 162 2.35 -4.24 17.03
N ASP A 163 1.51 -5.07 17.65
CA ASP A 163 1.78 -5.65 18.95
C ASP A 163 2.62 -6.91 18.75
N VAL A 164 3.81 -6.96 19.34
CA VAL A 164 4.77 -8.05 19.14
C VAL A 164 5.31 -8.63 20.44
N ALA A 165 5.74 -9.88 20.37
CA ALA A 165 6.51 -10.55 21.41
C ALA A 165 7.69 -11.32 20.80
N CYS A 166 8.85 -11.29 21.48
CA CYS A 166 10.03 -12.06 21.08
C CYS A 166 10.90 -12.33 22.31
N GLY A 167 11.14 -13.61 22.61
CA GLY A 167 11.81 -14.01 23.86
C GLY A 167 11.08 -13.46 25.09
N GLY A 168 11.79 -12.70 25.93
CA GLY A 168 11.21 -12.02 27.10
C GLY A 168 10.58 -10.65 26.82
N PHE A 169 10.69 -10.14 25.59
CA PHE A 169 10.15 -8.84 25.21
C PHE A 169 8.69 -8.94 24.76
N ARG A 170 7.88 -7.96 25.15
CA ARG A 170 6.54 -7.72 24.62
C ARG A 170 6.27 -6.22 24.56
N GLY A 171 5.83 -5.72 23.40
CA GLY A 171 5.60 -4.29 23.20
C GLY A 171 4.82 -3.99 21.92
N ALA A 172 4.60 -2.70 21.68
CA ALA A 172 3.98 -2.20 20.47
C ALA A 172 4.97 -1.32 19.70
N VAL A 173 4.97 -1.44 18.37
CA VAL A 173 5.72 -0.57 17.45
C VAL A 173 4.71 0.13 16.53
N ASP A 174 4.97 1.38 16.18
CA ASP A 174 4.05 2.17 15.36
C ASP A 174 4.73 2.99 14.27
N TRP A 175 3.95 3.30 13.23
CA TRP A 175 4.38 4.08 12.07
C TRP A 175 3.29 5.04 11.63
N GLU A 176 3.68 6.29 11.35
CA GLU A 176 2.79 7.29 10.77
C GLU A 176 2.76 7.18 9.24
N LEU A 177 1.56 7.21 8.69
CA LEU A 177 1.26 6.91 7.29
C LEU A 177 0.24 7.91 6.75
N LYS A 178 0.20 8.01 5.42
CA LYS A 178 -0.72 8.89 4.68
C LYS A 178 -1.31 8.13 3.51
N VAL A 179 -2.60 8.29 3.29
CA VAL A 179 -3.32 7.73 2.12
C VAL A 179 -4.45 8.68 1.71
N THR A 180 -4.95 8.54 0.50
CA THR A 180 -6.14 9.27 0.00
C THR A 180 -7.12 8.27 -0.60
N ALA A 181 -8.43 8.43 -0.38
CA ALA A 181 -9.50 7.44 -0.64
C ALA A 181 -9.55 6.70 -1.96
N GLU A 182 -10.39 5.64 -1.92
CA GLU A 182 -10.74 4.70 -2.97
C GLU A 182 -11.05 5.46 -4.24
N THR A 183 -9.95 5.59 -4.95
CA THR A 183 -9.65 6.33 -6.14
C THR A 183 -10.86 6.77 -6.93
N THR A 184 -10.90 8.05 -7.22
CA THR A 184 -11.35 8.50 -8.52
C THR A 184 -10.19 9.27 -9.13
N MET A 185 -9.58 8.72 -10.18
CA MET A 185 -8.55 9.42 -10.95
C MET A 185 -9.24 10.37 -11.93
N ARG A 186 -8.78 11.62 -12.00
CA ARG A 186 -9.12 12.49 -13.13
C ARG A 186 -8.31 12.02 -14.34
N THR A 187 -8.96 11.39 -15.31
CA THR A 187 -8.31 11.12 -16.59
C THR A 187 -8.33 12.39 -17.42
N PHE A 188 -7.14 12.97 -17.65
CA PHE A 188 -7.01 14.09 -18.54
C PHE A 188 -7.05 13.59 -19.99
N ARG A 189 -8.07 14.00 -20.76
CA ARG A 189 -8.10 13.79 -22.21
C ARG A 189 -7.57 15.06 -22.91
N PRO A 190 -6.55 14.97 -23.77
CA PRO A 190 -6.19 16.08 -24.64
C PRO A 190 -7.42 16.43 -25.51
N GLY A 191 -7.93 17.66 -25.42
CA GLY A 191 -9.13 18.08 -26.18
C GLY A 191 -10.20 18.87 -25.42
N GLY A 192 -10.01 19.15 -24.13
CA GLY A 192 -10.80 20.19 -23.44
C GLY A 192 -12.17 19.78 -22.88
N THR A 193 -12.51 18.49 -22.83
CA THR A 193 -13.63 18.05 -21.98
C THR A 193 -13.18 17.98 -20.52
N ALA A 194 -14.09 18.32 -19.59
CA ALA A 194 -13.81 18.23 -18.17
C ALA A 194 -13.33 16.80 -17.82
N PRO A 195 -12.23 16.65 -17.06
CA PRO A 195 -11.71 15.34 -16.73
C PRO A 195 -12.72 14.56 -15.88
N GLU A 196 -13.05 13.35 -16.34
CA GLU A 196 -13.94 12.45 -15.63
C GLU A 196 -13.18 11.67 -14.56
N PHE A 197 -13.86 11.43 -13.45
CA PHE A 197 -13.39 10.68 -12.30
C PHE A 197 -13.57 9.18 -12.57
N THR A 198 -12.48 8.42 -12.62
CA THR A 198 -12.48 6.97 -12.87
C THR A 198 -11.79 6.23 -11.73
N PRO A 199 -12.44 5.26 -11.07
CA PRO A 199 -11.78 4.52 -10.02
C PRO A 199 -10.58 3.69 -10.45
N VAL A 200 -9.53 3.63 -9.63
CA VAL A 200 -8.30 2.87 -9.91
C VAL A 200 -8.59 1.39 -10.07
N TYR A 201 -9.56 0.84 -9.33
CA TYR A 201 -9.96 -0.55 -9.52
C TYR A 201 -10.60 -0.81 -10.90
N VAL A 202 -11.07 0.24 -11.60
CA VAL A 202 -11.54 0.17 -13.00
C VAL A 202 -10.37 0.24 -13.99
N ILE A 203 -9.32 1.01 -13.67
CA ILE A 203 -8.15 1.22 -14.54
C ILE A 203 -7.11 0.09 -14.37
N ALA A 204 -7.04 -0.50 -13.18
CA ALA A 204 -6.05 -1.48 -12.78
C ALA A 204 -6.75 -2.74 -12.25
N PRO A 205 -7.19 -3.66 -13.15
CA PRO A 205 -8.01 -4.83 -12.80
C PRO A 205 -7.28 -5.91 -12.00
N HIS A 206 -6.05 -5.68 -11.53
CA HIS A 206 -5.24 -6.70 -10.85
C HIS A 206 -5.77 -7.09 -9.46
N TRP A 207 -6.71 -6.32 -8.87
CA TRP A 207 -7.48 -6.75 -7.70
C TRP A 207 -8.55 -7.80 -8.03
N ARG A 208 -8.97 -7.88 -9.31
CA ARG A 208 -10.06 -8.74 -9.79
C ARG A 208 -9.59 -10.00 -10.52
N VAL A 209 -8.29 -10.23 -10.64
CA VAL A 209 -7.81 -11.51 -11.15
C VAL A 209 -7.89 -12.50 -10.01
N ALA A 210 -9.06 -13.14 -9.87
CA ALA A 210 -9.18 -14.43 -9.19
C ALA A 210 -8.07 -15.32 -9.73
N TRP A 211 -7.05 -15.54 -8.91
CA TRP A 211 -6.08 -16.58 -9.13
C TRP A 211 -6.69 -17.88 -8.57
N PRO A 212 -6.67 -19.00 -9.32
CA PRO A 212 -5.96 -19.21 -10.57
C PRO A 212 -6.80 -18.81 -11.80
N PRO A 213 -6.16 -18.58 -12.97
CA PRO A 213 -6.88 -18.37 -14.20
C PRO A 213 -7.84 -19.54 -14.47
N LYS A 214 -9.09 -19.24 -14.85
CA LYS A 214 -9.95 -20.23 -15.49
C LYS A 214 -9.20 -20.79 -16.71
N GLY A 215 -8.71 -22.02 -16.63
CA GLY A 215 -8.21 -22.73 -17.81
C GLY A 215 -6.96 -23.61 -17.70
N SER A 216 -6.36 -23.85 -16.53
CA SER A 216 -5.35 -24.93 -16.42
C SER A 216 -6.02 -26.26 -16.06
N ARG A 217 -6.49 -26.96 -17.08
CA ARG A 217 -6.57 -28.43 -17.08
C ARG A 217 -5.25 -29.00 -17.55
#